data_AF-A0A955N0X6-F1
#
_entry.id   AF-A0A955N0X6-F1
#
_cell.length_a   1.000
_cell.length_b   1.000
_cell.length_c   1.000
_cell.angle_alpha   90.00
_cell.angle_beta   90.00
_cell.angle_gamma   90.00
#
_symmetry.space_group_name_H-M   'P 1'
#
loop_
_entity.id
_entity.type
_entity.pdbx_description
1 polymer ?
#
loop_
_entity_poly.entity_id
_entity_poly.type
_entity_poly.pdbx_seq_one_letter_code
_entity_poly.pdbx_strand_id
1 'polypeptide(L)'
;MMILTTSAMKTLLAAFLSALLPFTFSAQSQGAEAFELGDSNFSQRPGGKEADSIVGDFVLKNDLVEAVISGALPLRRPNMSAFYGEGNETPGDRK
;
A
#
# COMPACT_ATOMS: atom_id res chain seq x y z
N MET A 1 -17.61 -14.38 50.74
CA MET A 1 -17.07 -14.96 49.49
C MET A 1 -18.23 -15.06 48.51
N MET A 2 -18.30 -14.16 47.53
CA MET A 2 -19.47 -14.02 46.64
C MET A 2 -19.23 -14.90 45.41
N ILE A 3 -19.91 -16.05 45.36
CA ILE A 3 -19.78 -17.03 44.28
C ILE A 3 -20.68 -16.55 43.14
N LEU A 4 -20.10 -16.19 41.99
CA LEU A 4 -20.88 -15.83 40.81
C LEU A 4 -21.74 -17.03 40.36
N THR A 5 -23.01 -16.78 40.09
CA THR A 5 -23.91 -17.78 39.52
C THR A 5 -23.57 -18.02 38.05
N THR A 6 -23.89 -19.20 37.51
CA THR A 6 -23.64 -19.58 36.11
C THR A 6 -24.28 -18.63 35.10
N SER A 7 -25.40 -17.98 35.46
CA SER A 7 -26.03 -16.94 34.63
C SER A 7 -25.21 -15.65 34.61
N ALA A 8 -24.79 -15.16 35.77
CA ALA A 8 -23.96 -13.97 35.88
C ALA A 8 -22.62 -14.12 35.14
N MET A 9 -22.02 -15.31 35.18
CA MET A 9 -20.78 -15.62 34.46
C MET A 9 -20.95 -15.58 32.92
N LYS A 10 -22.10 -16.01 32.39
CA LYS A 10 -22.41 -15.91 30.94
C LYS A 10 -22.58 -14.47 30.49
N THR A 11 -23.28 -13.65 31.29
CA THR A 11 -23.44 -12.22 31.00
C THR A 11 -22.12 -11.48 31.03
N LEU A 12 -21.26 -11.78 32.01
CA LEU A 12 -19.92 -11.20 32.11
C LEU A 12 -19.04 -11.60 30.92
N LEU A 13 -19.09 -12.87 30.52
CA LEU A 13 -18.38 -13.37 29.35
C LEU A 13 -18.89 -12.72 28.05
N ALA A 14 -20.20 -12.56 27.89
CA ALA A 14 -20.79 -11.91 26.72
C ALA A 14 -20.44 -10.41 26.66
N ALA A 15 -20.43 -9.72 27.80
CA ALA A 15 -20.02 -8.32 27.90
C ALA A 15 -18.52 -8.17 27.56
N PHE A 16 -17.68 -9.08 28.06
CA PHE A 16 -16.26 -9.12 27.75
C PHE A 16 -16.03 -9.36 26.25
N LEU A 17 -16.69 -10.36 25.66
CA LEU A 17 -16.58 -10.66 24.21
C LEU A 17 -17.08 -9.48 23.35
N SER A 18 -18.16 -8.82 23.78
CA SER A 18 -18.69 -7.62 23.12
C SER A 18 -17.70 -6.45 23.18
N ALA A 19 -16.95 -6.33 24.29
CA ALA A 19 -15.92 -5.30 24.45
C ALA A 19 -14.66 -5.56 23.60
N LEU A 20 -14.43 -6.80 23.16
CA LEU A 20 -13.32 -7.18 22.28
C LEU A 20 -13.57 -6.85 20.79
N LEU A 21 -14.83 -6.74 20.36
CA LEU A 21 -15.20 -6.44 18.97
C LEU A 21 -14.62 -5.13 18.38
N PRO A 22 -14.59 -3.98 19.09
CA PRO A 22 -13.97 -2.77 18.54
C PRO A 22 -12.45 -2.89 18.40
N PHE A 23 -11.79 -3.70 19.24
CA PHE A 23 -10.34 -3.92 19.19
C PHE A 23 -9.92 -4.73 17.96
N THR A 24 -10.74 -5.66 17.49
CA THR A 24 -10.43 -6.44 16.28
C THR A 24 -10.52 -5.60 15.01
N PHE A 25 -11.39 -4.58 14.99
CA PHE A 25 -11.52 -3.70 13.82
C PHE A 25 -10.32 -2.75 13.68
N SER A 26 -9.79 -2.23 14.79
CA SER A 26 -8.58 -1.39 14.78
C SER A 26 -7.29 -2.18 14.51
N ALA A 27 -7.31 -3.50 14.68
CA ALA A 27 -6.17 -4.38 14.38
C ALA A 27 -6.06 -4.73 12.88
N GLN A 28 -7.03 -4.31 12.05
CA GLN A 28 -6.93 -4.45 10.60
C GLN A 28 -5.86 -3.45 10.12
N SER A 29 -4.63 -3.95 9.87
CA SER A 29 -3.59 -3.19 9.17
C SER A 29 -4.18 -2.68 7.84
N GLN A 30 -3.80 -1.48 7.42
CA GLN A 30 -4.14 -1.01 6.07
C GLN A 30 -3.58 -2.04 5.09
N GLY A 31 -4.50 -2.70 4.37
CA GLY A 31 -4.12 -3.78 3.45
C GLY A 31 -3.10 -3.29 2.42
N ALA A 32 -2.25 -4.20 1.94
CA ALA A 32 -1.31 -3.87 0.88
C ALA A 32 -2.05 -3.33 -0.34
N GLU A 33 -1.63 -2.16 -0.82
CA GLU A 33 -2.18 -1.51 -2.00
C GLU A 33 -1.30 -1.81 -3.21
N ALA A 34 -1.94 -2.02 -4.36
CA ALA A 34 -1.29 -2.19 -5.65
C ALA A 34 -2.02 -1.34 -6.69
N PHE A 35 -1.32 -0.44 -7.38
CA PHE A 35 -1.91 0.43 -8.40
C PHE A 35 -0.92 0.81 -9.50
N GLU A 36 -1.42 1.09 -10.70
CA GLU A 36 -0.64 1.67 -11.81
C GLU A 36 -0.44 3.18 -11.58
N LEU A 37 0.77 3.67 -11.83
CA LEU A 37 1.10 5.08 -11.86
C LEU A 37 0.68 5.66 -13.20
N GLY A 38 -0.16 6.68 -13.17
CA GLY A 38 -0.50 7.57 -14.29
C GLY A 38 -0.18 9.02 -13.93
N ASP A 39 -0.39 9.92 -14.89
CA ASP A 39 -0.13 11.36 -14.69
C ASP A 39 -0.90 11.94 -13.49
N SER A 40 -2.10 11.44 -13.22
CA SER A 40 -2.99 11.94 -12.16
C SER A 40 -2.59 11.53 -10.75
N ASN A 41 -1.79 10.46 -10.59
CA ASN A 41 -1.37 9.93 -9.29
C ASN A 41 0.16 9.74 -9.20
N PHE A 42 0.94 10.32 -10.11
CA PHE A 42 2.39 10.13 -10.19
C PHE A 42 3.14 10.57 -8.92
N SER A 43 2.57 11.51 -8.16
CA SER A 43 3.09 11.93 -6.85
C SER A 43 3.00 10.84 -5.76
N GLN A 44 2.26 9.76 -6.00
CA GLN A 44 2.12 8.62 -5.08
C GLN A 44 3.22 7.56 -5.27
N ARG A 45 4.16 7.79 -6.18
CA ARG A 45 5.33 6.92 -6.32
C ARG A 45 6.17 6.91 -5.03
N PRO A 46 6.81 5.78 -4.70
CA PRO A 46 7.77 5.72 -3.60
C PRO A 46 8.86 6.77 -3.76
N GLY A 47 9.29 7.33 -2.64
CA GLY A 47 10.38 8.31 -2.61
C GLY A 47 11.77 7.68 -2.74
N GLY A 48 12.77 8.52 -2.99
CA GLY A 48 14.17 8.11 -3.00
C GLY A 48 14.76 8.00 -4.40
N LYS A 49 16.08 8.18 -4.50
CA LYS A 49 16.81 8.24 -5.77
C LYS A 49 16.71 6.93 -6.59
N GLU A 50 16.65 5.79 -5.90
CA GLU A 50 16.68 4.46 -6.54
C GLU A 50 15.27 3.91 -6.83
N ALA A 51 14.21 4.56 -6.33
CA ALA A 51 12.82 4.21 -6.61
C ALA A 51 12.27 5.00 -7.80
N ASP A 52 13.09 5.16 -8.83
CA ASP A 52 12.70 5.93 -9.99
C ASP A 52 11.56 5.22 -10.73
N SER A 53 10.52 5.97 -11.04
CA SER A 53 9.27 5.47 -11.58
C SER A 53 8.88 6.29 -12.78
N ILE A 54 8.27 5.64 -13.76
CA ILE A 54 7.66 6.28 -14.91
C ILE A 54 6.17 5.95 -14.99
N VAL A 55 5.42 6.71 -15.79
CA VAL A 55 4.00 6.43 -16.02
C VAL A 55 3.85 5.04 -16.64
N GLY A 56 2.94 4.24 -16.09
CA GLY A 56 2.70 2.85 -16.43
C GLY A 56 3.46 1.83 -15.57
N ASP A 57 4.32 2.27 -14.65
CA ASP A 57 4.84 1.42 -13.58
C ASP A 57 3.77 1.16 -12.51
N PHE A 58 4.00 0.18 -11.64
CA PHE A 58 3.09 -0.16 -10.56
C PHE A 58 3.72 0.12 -9.20
N VAL A 59 2.93 0.62 -8.26
CA VAL A 59 3.34 0.76 -6.85
C VAL A 59 2.70 -0.35 -6.05
N LEU A 60 3.53 -1.04 -5.28
CA LEU A 60 3.10 -1.94 -4.22
C LEU A 60 3.49 -1.32 -2.89
N LYS A 61 2.53 -1.02 -2.01
CA LYS A 61 2.85 -0.41 -0.71
C LYS A 61 1.98 -0.90 0.44
N ASN A 62 2.56 -0.90 1.63
CA ASN A 62 1.86 -1.05 2.90
C ASN A 62 2.55 -0.19 3.97
N ASP A 63 2.23 -0.44 5.24
CA ASP A 63 2.80 0.23 6.41
C ASP A 63 4.29 -0.08 6.67
N LEU A 64 4.89 -1.05 5.96
CA LEU A 64 6.26 -1.51 6.17
C LEU A 64 7.17 -1.30 4.96
N VAL A 65 6.64 -1.44 3.75
CA VAL A 65 7.41 -1.47 2.50
C VAL A 65 6.65 -0.70 1.42
N GLU A 66 7.41 0.08 0.64
CA GLU A 66 6.97 0.64 -0.63
C GLU A 66 7.93 0.15 -1.73
N ALA A 67 7.38 -0.32 -2.85
CA ALA A 67 8.15 -0.85 -3.96
C ALA A 67 7.56 -0.39 -5.30
N VAL A 68 8.46 -0.09 -6.23
CA VAL A 68 8.13 0.17 -7.64
C VAL A 68 8.33 -1.11 -8.42
N ILE A 69 7.32 -1.50 -9.18
CA ILE A 69 7.35 -2.65 -10.07
C ILE A 69 7.31 -2.17 -11.52
N SER A 70 8.26 -2.74 -12.27
CA SER A 70 8.31 -2.85 -13.72
C SER A 70 6.98 -2.83 -14.48
N GLY A 71 6.53 -1.71 -15.03
CA GLY A 71 5.62 -1.74 -16.19
C GLY A 71 6.31 -2.38 -17.40
N ALA A 72 5.60 -3.22 -18.16
CA ALA A 72 6.11 -3.83 -19.40
C ALA A 72 5.84 -2.91 -20.61
N LEU A 73 6.38 -1.69 -20.58
CA LEU A 73 6.11 -0.67 -21.59
C LEU A 73 7.08 -0.78 -22.78
N PRO A 74 6.62 -0.54 -24.02
CA PRO A 74 7.50 -0.49 -25.18
C PRO A 74 8.64 0.51 -24.97
N LEU A 75 9.86 0.10 -25.30
CA LEU A 75 11.06 0.93 -25.19
C LEU A 75 11.39 1.43 -23.77
N ARG A 76 10.75 0.91 -22.72
CA ARG A 76 11.02 1.30 -21.33
C ARG A 76 12.51 1.20 -21.01
N ARG A 77 13.06 2.32 -20.54
CA ARG A 77 14.40 2.39 -19.96
C ARG A 77 14.32 2.75 -18.48
N PRO A 78 15.29 2.31 -17.66
CA PRO A 78 15.43 2.86 -16.33
C PRO A 78 15.54 4.39 -16.42
N ASN A 79 14.71 5.10 -15.67
CA ASN A 79 14.92 6.52 -15.47
C ASN A 79 16.15 6.64 -14.56
N MET A 80 17.26 7.09 -15.13
CA MET A 80 18.57 7.19 -14.48
C MET A 80 19.16 8.60 -14.63
N SER A 81 18.30 9.60 -14.87
CA SER A 81 18.72 10.94 -15.32
C SER A 81 19.57 10.89 -16.61
N ALA A 82 19.46 9.80 -17.37
CA ALA A 82 20.08 9.65 -18.68
C ALA A 82 19.03 10.04 -19.73
N PHE A 83 19.37 11.03 -20.57
CA PHE A 83 18.50 11.45 -21.66
C PHE A 83 18.61 10.47 -22.82
N TYR A 84 17.48 9.94 -23.25
CA TYR A 84 17.41 8.97 -24.35
C TYR A 84 16.66 9.61 -25.52
N GLY A 85 17.35 10.48 -26.27
CA GLY A 85 16.81 11.13 -27.48
C GLY A 85 17.06 12.64 -27.51
N GLU A 86 16.70 13.29 -28.63
CA GLU A 86 16.93 14.73 -28.84
C GLU A 86 16.03 15.64 -27.97
N GLY A 87 14.96 15.11 -27.38
CA GLY A 87 13.95 15.86 -26.64
C GLY A 87 14.07 15.86 -25.11
N ASN A 88 15.17 15.33 -24.54
CA ASN A 88 15.30 15.10 -23.09
C ASN A 88 14.18 14.22 -22.50
N GLU A 89 13.67 13.27 -23.27
CA GLU A 89 12.58 12.38 -22.87
C GLU A 89 13.13 11.04 -22.36
N THR A 90 12.38 10.38 -21.48
CA THR A 90 12.58 8.97 -21.14
C THR A 90 11.62 8.12 -21.98
N PRO A 91 12.12 7.29 -22.92
CA PRO A 91 11.28 6.42 -23.73
C PRO A 91 10.51 5.43 -22.87
N GLY A 92 9.20 5.35 -23.13
CA GLY A 92 8.27 4.51 -22.38
C GLY A 92 7.34 5.27 -21.44
N ASP A 93 7.59 6.55 -21.15
CA ASP A 93 6.80 7.35 -20.20
C ASP A 93 5.41 7.78 -20.72
N ARG A 94 5.15 7.64 -22.03
CA ARG A 94 3.90 8.08 -22.65
C ARG A 94 3.31 6.95 -23.48
N LYS A 95 2.07 6.56 -23.17
CA LYS A 95 1.25 5.68 -24.03
C LYS A 95 0.76 6.42 -25.26
#